data_AF-A0A329R770-F1
#
_entry.id   AF-A0A329R770-F1
#
_cell.length_a   1.000
_cell.length_b   1.000
_cell.length_c   1.000
_cell.angle_alpha   90.00
_cell.angle_beta   90.00
_cell.angle_gamma   90.00
#
_symmetry.space_group_name_H-M   'P 1'
#
loop_
_entity.id
_entity.type
_entity.pdbx_description
1 polymer ?
#
loop_
_entity_poly.entity_id
_entity_poly.type
_entity_poly.pdbx_seq_one_letter_code
_entity_poly.pdbx_strand_id
1 'polypeptide(L)'
;QTQYSATCDGNHYWTFLFLGTQTQASLVNNFVHHTSGRSPKVGGSSVIHAANNYWYSNSGFSYDVVENGNVLLEGNYFESTTVPNKHDAETVGAIIVPSSSTQSACKSALGRNCVENSLAKSGTLTGNRDSAALTNSKKVASYYHPTSPQKLSTNSQNYGVGILSSK
;
A
#
# COMPACT_ATOMS: atom_id res chain seq x y z
N GLN A 1 -8.35 2.62 -17.46
CA GLN A 1 -8.39 4.07 -17.70
C GLN A 1 -9.84 4.50 -17.84
N THR A 2 -10.16 5.75 -17.51
CA THR A 2 -11.53 6.28 -17.54
C THR A 2 -11.62 7.41 -18.56
N GLN A 3 -12.80 7.60 -19.16
CA GLN A 3 -13.04 8.72 -20.09
C GLN A 3 -13.02 10.08 -19.38
N TYR A 4 -13.43 10.09 -18.11
CA TYR A 4 -13.48 11.27 -17.27
C TYR A 4 -12.64 11.04 -16.01
N SER A 5 -11.75 11.98 -15.69
CA SER A 5 -10.98 11.97 -14.45
C SER A 5 -10.86 13.36 -13.86
N ALA A 6 -10.73 13.44 -12.53
CA ALA A 6 -10.54 14.69 -11.81
C ALA A 6 -9.22 15.39 -12.19
N THR A 7 -8.27 14.63 -12.74
CA THR A 7 -6.96 15.09 -13.21
C THR A 7 -6.89 15.31 -14.72
N CYS A 8 -8.00 15.15 -15.45
CA CYS A 8 -8.10 15.37 -16.89
C CYS A 8 -7.10 14.57 -17.77
N ASP A 9 -6.64 13.42 -17.28
CA ASP A 9 -5.58 12.58 -17.89
C ASP A 9 -5.99 11.10 -18.07
N GLY A 10 -7.25 10.76 -17.77
CA GLY A 10 -7.79 9.39 -17.88
C GLY A 10 -7.41 8.45 -16.73
N ASN A 11 -6.76 8.94 -15.67
CA ASN A 11 -6.42 8.17 -14.46
C ASN A 11 -7.39 8.46 -13.30
N HIS A 12 -7.86 7.42 -12.62
CA HIS A 12 -8.89 7.56 -11.59
C HIS A 12 -8.32 8.07 -10.25
N TYR A 13 -8.88 9.15 -9.68
CA TYR A 13 -8.37 9.78 -8.46
C TYR A 13 -8.95 9.20 -7.15
N TRP A 14 -10.17 8.65 -7.19
CA TRP A 14 -10.93 8.29 -5.99
C TRP A 14 -10.89 6.77 -5.74
N THR A 15 -9.72 6.25 -5.39
CA THR A 15 -9.50 4.79 -5.37
C THR A 15 -9.97 4.10 -4.08
N PHE A 16 -9.27 4.31 -2.96
CA PHE A 16 -9.60 3.71 -1.67
C PHE A 16 -9.54 4.77 -0.56
N LEU A 17 -10.60 4.87 0.23
CA LEU A 17 -10.70 5.78 1.38
C LEU A 17 -10.92 4.99 2.67
N PHE A 18 -9.84 4.71 3.41
CA PHE A 18 -9.92 4.13 4.74
C PHE A 18 -9.95 5.26 5.76
N LEU A 19 -11.16 5.73 6.09
CA LEU A 19 -11.41 6.92 6.92
C LEU A 19 -12.44 6.64 8.03
N GLY A 20 -12.54 5.39 8.50
CA GLY A 20 -13.51 5.03 9.53
C GLY A 20 -13.20 5.61 10.91
N THR A 21 -13.76 5.06 11.97
CA THR A 21 -13.39 5.43 13.35
C THR A 21 -12.79 4.26 14.11
N GLN A 22 -12.98 3.04 13.61
CA GLN A 22 -12.39 1.79 14.12
C GLN A 22 -12.25 0.81 12.94
N THR A 23 -11.27 1.04 12.06
CA THR A 23 -11.11 0.21 10.85
C THR A 23 -9.83 -0.62 10.95
N GLN A 24 -9.95 -1.92 10.67
CA GLN A 24 -8.81 -2.82 10.48
C GLN A 24 -9.03 -3.57 9.17
N ALA A 25 -8.08 -3.48 8.24
CA ALA A 25 -8.20 -4.15 6.95
C ALA A 25 -6.85 -4.69 6.46
N SER A 26 -6.94 -5.75 5.67
CA SER A 26 -5.81 -6.27 4.90
C SER A 26 -6.06 -6.00 3.42
N LEU A 27 -5.20 -5.19 2.80
CA LEU A 27 -5.19 -4.96 1.36
C LEU A 27 -4.12 -5.88 0.78
N VAL A 28 -4.54 -7.03 0.24
CA VAL A 28 -3.63 -8.12 -0.12
C VAL A 28 -3.83 -8.59 -1.56
N ASN A 29 -2.74 -8.81 -2.29
CA ASN A 29 -2.74 -9.37 -3.65
C ASN A 29 -3.67 -8.62 -4.63
N ASN A 30 -3.78 -7.31 -4.49
CA ASN A 30 -4.55 -6.47 -5.42
C ASN A 30 -3.68 -5.99 -6.58
N PHE A 31 -4.32 -5.72 -7.72
CA PHE A 31 -3.73 -4.96 -8.80
C PHE A 31 -4.39 -3.60 -8.89
N VAL A 32 -3.66 -2.55 -8.55
CA VAL A 32 -4.15 -1.18 -8.49
C VAL A 32 -3.50 -0.41 -9.62
N HIS A 33 -4.29 0.01 -10.61
CA HIS A 33 -3.72 0.52 -11.85
C HIS A 33 -4.44 1.74 -12.43
N HIS A 34 -3.70 2.56 -13.17
CA HIS A 34 -4.22 3.73 -13.88
C HIS A 34 -4.99 4.68 -12.94
N THR A 35 -4.34 5.03 -11.83
CA THR A 35 -4.87 5.94 -10.80
C THR A 35 -4.11 7.26 -10.79
N SER A 36 -4.65 8.29 -10.15
CA SER A 36 -3.93 9.57 -9.96
C SER A 36 -3.89 10.04 -8.51
N GLY A 37 -4.55 9.31 -7.61
CA GLY A 37 -4.64 9.67 -6.21
C GLY A 37 -5.27 8.60 -5.35
N ARG A 38 -5.08 8.79 -4.04
CA ARG A 38 -5.81 8.10 -2.96
C ARG A 38 -5.91 6.60 -3.17
N SER A 39 -4.81 5.97 -3.52
CA SER A 39 -4.69 4.54 -3.76
C SER A 39 -3.70 3.89 -2.79
N PRO A 40 -3.92 3.97 -1.45
CA PRO A 40 -5.09 4.51 -0.73
C PRO A 40 -4.88 5.87 -0.04
N LYS A 41 -5.98 6.54 0.37
CA LYS A 41 -5.96 7.49 1.50
C LYS A 41 -6.29 6.74 2.80
N VAL A 42 -5.49 6.95 3.84
CA VAL A 42 -5.64 6.29 5.14
C VAL A 42 -5.64 7.33 6.25
N GLY A 43 -6.69 7.36 7.05
CA GLY A 43 -6.89 8.24 8.19
C GLY A 43 -7.95 7.65 9.11
N GLY A 44 -8.53 8.44 10.01
CA GLY A 44 -9.70 8.01 10.78
C GLY A 44 -9.49 6.66 11.47
N SER A 45 -8.59 6.62 12.46
CA SER A 45 -8.29 5.43 13.29
C SER A 45 -8.27 4.11 12.50
N SER A 46 -7.72 4.14 11.28
CA SER A 46 -7.69 3.01 10.38
C SER A 46 -6.31 2.38 10.40
N VAL A 47 -6.27 1.05 10.44
CA VAL A 47 -5.05 0.24 10.42
C VAL A 47 -5.11 -0.69 9.22
N ILE A 48 -4.17 -0.50 8.29
CA ILE A 48 -4.12 -1.22 7.02
C ILE A 48 -2.83 -2.02 6.94
N HIS A 49 -2.96 -3.33 6.74
CA HIS A 49 -1.86 -4.17 6.29
C HIS A 49 -1.91 -4.28 4.77
N ALA A 50 -1.00 -3.61 4.08
CA ALA A 50 -0.88 -3.63 2.63
C ALA A 50 0.26 -4.56 2.21
N ALA A 51 -0.11 -5.74 1.70
CA ALA A 51 0.84 -6.82 1.41
C ALA A 51 0.71 -7.40 -0.01
N ASN A 52 1.84 -7.60 -0.69
CA ASN A 52 1.91 -8.24 -2.00
C ASN A 52 0.98 -7.70 -3.09
N ASN A 53 0.62 -6.41 -3.02
CA ASN A 53 -0.13 -5.78 -4.11
C ASN A 53 0.82 -5.25 -5.17
N TYR A 54 0.27 -5.06 -6.37
CA TYR A 54 0.95 -4.46 -7.51
C TYR A 54 0.30 -3.12 -7.85
N TRP A 55 1.04 -2.02 -7.68
CA TRP A 55 0.67 -0.69 -8.15
C TRP A 55 1.30 -0.42 -9.50
N TYR A 56 0.50 -0.01 -10.47
CA TYR A 56 0.97 0.23 -11.83
C TYR A 56 0.37 1.48 -12.45
N SER A 57 1.19 2.34 -13.04
CA SER A 57 0.73 3.51 -13.79
C SER A 57 -0.12 4.44 -12.90
N ASN A 58 0.56 5.18 -12.02
CA ASN A 58 -0.06 6.24 -11.25
C ASN A 58 0.59 7.58 -11.61
N SER A 59 -0.19 8.46 -12.23
CA SER A 59 0.30 9.75 -12.72
C SER A 59 0.54 10.78 -11.61
N GLY A 60 -0.11 10.61 -10.45
CA GLY A 60 -0.01 11.48 -9.28
C GLY A 60 0.63 10.76 -8.10
N PHE A 61 -0.16 10.50 -7.05
CA PHE A 61 0.32 9.82 -5.84
C PHE A 61 -0.52 8.58 -5.48
N SER A 62 0.07 7.61 -4.76
CA SER A 62 -0.67 6.46 -4.25
C SER A 62 -1.10 6.65 -2.80
N TYR A 63 -0.17 6.54 -1.84
CA TYR A 63 -0.48 6.61 -0.42
C TYR A 63 -0.56 8.06 0.09
N ASP A 64 -1.69 8.37 0.74
CA ASP A 64 -1.94 9.60 1.49
C ASP A 64 -2.35 9.20 2.92
N VAL A 65 -1.35 9.04 3.79
CA VAL A 65 -1.53 8.58 5.17
C VAL A 65 -1.56 9.79 6.10
N VAL A 66 -2.78 10.21 6.45
CA VAL A 66 -3.04 11.39 7.27
C VAL A 66 -3.21 11.00 8.74
N GLU A 67 -3.53 11.99 9.58
CA GLU A 67 -3.72 11.81 11.01
C GLU A 67 -4.56 10.57 11.37
N ASN A 68 -4.10 9.83 12.38
CA ASN A 68 -4.67 8.57 12.87
C ASN A 68 -4.72 7.40 11.87
N GLY A 69 -4.19 7.56 10.66
CA GLY A 69 -3.95 6.47 9.73
C GLY A 69 -2.70 5.67 10.12
N ASN A 70 -2.77 4.34 9.95
CA ASN A 70 -1.68 3.42 10.23
C ASN A 70 -1.52 2.41 9.09
N VAL A 71 -0.31 2.26 8.56
CA VAL A 71 -0.04 1.37 7.43
C VAL A 71 1.22 0.54 7.68
N LEU A 72 1.10 -0.78 7.53
CA LEU A 72 2.22 -1.70 7.30
C LEU A 72 2.29 -2.02 5.81
N LEU A 73 3.30 -1.48 5.12
CA LEU A 73 3.46 -1.61 3.67
C LEU A 73 4.62 -2.55 3.34
N GLU A 74 4.35 -3.83 3.10
CA GLU A 74 5.42 -4.83 2.89
C GLU A 74 5.19 -5.77 1.70
N GLY A 75 6.28 -6.16 1.03
CA GLY A 75 6.24 -7.11 -0.11
C GLY A 75 5.49 -6.61 -1.34
N ASN A 76 5.28 -5.30 -1.48
CA ASN A 76 4.53 -4.73 -2.61
C ASN A 76 5.44 -4.38 -3.80
N TYR A 77 4.86 -4.35 -4.99
CA TYR A 77 5.55 -3.94 -6.21
C TYR A 77 4.94 -2.64 -6.75
N PHE A 78 5.74 -1.60 -6.96
CA PHE A 78 5.32 -0.33 -7.55
C PHE A 78 6.01 -0.15 -8.90
N GLU A 79 5.24 0.08 -9.96
CA GLU A 79 5.75 0.37 -11.30
C GLU A 79 5.10 1.63 -11.87
N SER A 80 5.92 2.51 -12.45
CA SER A 80 5.44 3.73 -13.13
C SER A 80 4.51 4.56 -12.23
N THR A 81 4.89 4.73 -10.96
CA THR A 81 4.14 5.51 -9.97
C THR A 81 4.94 6.75 -9.60
N THR A 82 4.44 7.94 -9.97
CA THR A 82 5.17 9.21 -9.78
C THR A 82 5.51 9.44 -8.30
N VAL A 83 4.52 9.35 -7.41
CA VAL A 83 4.70 9.48 -5.96
C VAL A 83 4.09 8.28 -5.22
N PRO A 84 4.87 7.23 -4.89
CA PRO A 84 4.37 6.04 -4.20
C PRO A 84 3.70 6.36 -2.86
N ASN A 85 4.30 7.22 -2.03
CA ASN A 85 3.60 7.82 -0.89
C ASN A 85 3.98 9.29 -0.74
N LYS A 86 3.01 10.11 -0.37
CA LYS A 86 3.27 11.49 0.07
C LYS A 86 4.06 11.45 1.39
N HIS A 87 4.94 12.43 1.56
CA HIS A 87 5.69 12.68 2.78
C HIS A 87 5.86 14.19 2.95
N ASP A 88 4.77 14.86 3.28
CA ASP A 88 4.68 16.31 3.49
C ASP A 88 4.04 16.64 4.84
N ALA A 89 3.81 17.93 5.10
CA ALA A 89 3.27 18.43 6.36
C ALA A 89 1.84 17.93 6.68
N GLU A 90 1.10 17.41 5.71
CA GLU A 90 -0.27 16.91 5.90
C GLU A 90 -0.31 15.39 6.10
N THR A 91 0.68 14.65 5.58
CA THR A 91 0.77 13.19 5.70
C THR A 91 1.48 12.74 6.98
N VAL A 92 0.89 13.09 8.11
CA VAL A 92 1.44 12.89 9.46
C VAL A 92 1.09 11.53 10.10
N GLY A 93 0.35 10.68 9.39
CA GLY A 93 -0.02 9.35 9.85
C GLY A 93 1.16 8.39 9.88
N ALA A 94 0.98 7.23 10.52
CA ALA A 94 2.04 6.25 10.68
C ALA A 94 2.07 5.29 9.47
N ILE A 95 3.22 5.18 8.81
CA ILE A 95 3.46 4.23 7.73
C ILE A 95 4.85 3.65 7.90
N ILE A 96 4.98 2.34 8.00
CA ILE A 96 6.29 1.69 7.92
C ILE A 96 6.53 1.21 6.49
N VAL A 97 7.70 1.58 5.96
CA VAL A 97 8.27 1.07 4.70
C VAL A 97 9.49 0.23 5.07
N PRO A 98 9.39 -1.10 5.05
CA PRO A 98 10.50 -1.96 5.43
C PRO A 98 11.73 -1.76 4.57
N SER A 99 12.86 -1.72 5.25
CA SER A 99 14.21 -1.77 4.70
C SER A 99 15.11 -2.55 5.66
N SER A 100 16.37 -2.78 5.27
CA SER A 100 17.36 -3.48 6.09
C SER A 100 17.49 -2.92 7.51
N SER A 101 17.31 -1.61 7.71
CA SER A 101 17.41 -0.95 9.02
C SER A 101 16.21 -1.23 9.95
N THR A 102 15.05 -1.58 9.38
CA THR A 102 13.80 -1.80 10.13
C THR A 102 13.61 -3.23 10.60
N GLN A 103 14.45 -4.18 10.15
CA GLN A 103 14.21 -5.61 10.32
C GLN A 103 14.16 -6.05 11.78
N SER A 104 15.03 -5.50 12.63
CA SER A 104 15.01 -5.79 14.07
C SER A 104 13.72 -5.33 14.76
N ALA A 105 13.17 -4.17 14.33
CA ALA A 105 11.91 -3.65 14.84
C ALA A 105 10.73 -4.54 14.39
N CYS A 106 10.71 -4.94 13.12
CA CYS A 106 9.74 -5.91 12.60
C CYS A 106 9.78 -7.23 13.37
N LYS A 107 10.97 -7.79 13.59
CA LYS A 107 11.13 -9.06 14.32
C LYS A 107 10.63 -8.95 15.76
N SER A 108 10.89 -7.82 16.41
CA SER A 108 10.42 -7.56 17.78
C SER A 108 8.90 -7.39 17.86
N ALA A 109 8.30 -6.65 16.92
CA ALA A 109 6.87 -6.34 16.96
C ALA A 109 5.99 -7.47 16.39
N LEU A 110 6.42 -8.09 15.30
CA LEU A 110 5.64 -9.04 14.49
C LEU A 110 6.13 -10.49 14.62
N GLY A 111 7.28 -10.73 15.26
CA GLY A 111 7.88 -12.07 15.36
C GLY A 111 8.61 -12.54 14.09
N ARG A 112 8.66 -11.71 13.05
CA ARG A 112 9.31 -11.99 11.76
C ARG A 112 9.94 -10.73 11.18
N ASN A 113 10.91 -10.92 10.29
CA ASN A 113 11.36 -9.85 9.41
C ASN A 113 10.19 -9.38 8.53
N CYS A 114 10.16 -8.08 8.22
CA CYS A 114 9.22 -7.56 7.24
C CYS A 114 9.78 -7.77 5.83
N VAL A 115 8.90 -7.81 4.83
CA VAL A 115 9.34 -7.94 3.44
C VAL A 115 9.47 -6.57 2.77
N GLU A 116 10.64 -6.28 2.19
CA GLU A 116 10.85 -5.02 1.48
C GLU A 116 9.97 -4.89 0.23
N ASN A 117 9.58 -3.66 -0.10
CA ASN A 117 8.86 -3.36 -1.33
C ASN A 117 9.84 -3.21 -2.51
N SER A 118 9.36 -3.44 -3.73
CA SER A 118 10.13 -3.19 -4.96
C SER A 118 9.55 -2.02 -5.73
N LEU A 119 10.43 -1.19 -6.29
CA LEU A 119 10.06 -0.02 -7.10
C LEU A 119 10.75 -0.08 -8.46
N ALA A 120 9.98 0.16 -9.52
CA ALA A 120 10.46 0.27 -10.88
C ALA A 120 9.90 1.54 -11.52
N LYS A 121 10.76 2.39 -12.11
CA LYS A 121 10.32 3.64 -12.78
C LYS A 121 9.36 4.48 -11.93
N SER A 122 9.58 4.52 -10.63
CA SER A 122 8.69 5.15 -9.65
C SER A 122 9.49 6.12 -8.78
N GLY A 123 8.78 7.01 -8.07
CA GLY A 123 9.37 7.79 -6.98
C GLY A 123 9.84 6.91 -5.82
N THR A 124 10.19 7.52 -4.69
CA THR A 124 10.63 6.81 -3.49
C THR A 124 9.45 6.45 -2.58
N LEU A 125 9.63 5.41 -1.76
CA LEU A 125 8.80 5.17 -0.58
C LEU A 125 9.53 5.67 0.68
N THR A 126 8.81 6.32 1.58
CA THR A 126 9.36 6.90 2.81
C THR A 126 8.48 6.54 4.00
N GLY A 127 9.08 5.94 5.03
CA GLY A 127 8.42 5.65 6.30
C GLY A 127 8.17 6.91 7.13
N ASN A 128 7.20 6.83 8.03
CA ASN A 128 6.89 7.85 9.02
C ASN A 128 6.31 7.17 10.28
N ARG A 129 6.89 7.46 11.46
CA ARG A 129 6.44 6.91 12.74
C ARG A 129 6.39 5.37 12.75
N ASP A 130 7.42 4.73 12.20
CA ASP A 130 7.52 3.29 11.98
C ASP A 130 7.14 2.44 13.21
N SER A 131 7.63 2.82 14.40
CA SER A 131 7.30 2.12 15.66
C SER A 131 5.81 2.08 15.96
N ALA A 132 5.09 3.18 15.67
CA ALA A 132 3.64 3.26 15.84
C ALA A 132 2.93 2.41 14.78
N ALA A 133 3.37 2.50 13.52
CA ALA A 133 2.81 1.70 12.44
C ALA A 133 2.94 0.18 12.71
N LEU A 134 4.11 -0.28 13.18
CA LEU A 134 4.34 -1.67 13.56
C LEU A 134 3.47 -2.11 14.73
N THR A 135 3.45 -1.32 15.81
CA THR A 135 2.67 -1.65 17.01
C THR A 135 1.19 -1.78 16.68
N ASN A 136 0.65 -0.81 15.94
CA ASN A 136 -0.78 -0.76 15.62
C ASN A 136 -1.18 -1.84 14.60
N SER A 137 -0.27 -2.20 13.69
CA SER A 137 -0.55 -3.19 12.64
C SER A 137 -0.39 -4.64 13.10
N LYS A 138 0.10 -4.91 14.32
CA LYS A 138 0.39 -6.26 14.80
C LYS A 138 -0.77 -7.26 14.62
N LYS A 139 -2.01 -6.83 14.89
CA LYS A 139 -3.19 -7.68 14.74
C LYS A 139 -3.51 -7.98 13.27
N VAL A 140 -3.47 -6.98 12.38
CA VAL A 140 -3.77 -7.20 10.95
C VAL A 140 -2.63 -7.93 10.23
N ALA A 141 -1.39 -7.80 10.72
CA ALA A 141 -0.22 -8.48 10.20
C ALA A 141 -0.25 -10.00 10.41
N SER A 142 -1.01 -10.52 11.38
CA SER A 142 -1.09 -11.97 11.62
C SER A 142 -1.98 -12.71 10.62
N TYR A 143 -2.87 -12.00 9.93
CA TYR A 143 -3.80 -12.63 8.97
C TYR A 143 -3.16 -12.96 7.62
N TYR A 144 -1.99 -12.39 7.31
CA TYR A 144 -1.33 -12.64 6.04
C TYR A 144 0.20 -12.59 6.18
N HIS A 145 0.88 -13.55 5.58
CA HIS A 145 2.33 -13.63 5.57
C HIS A 145 2.83 -13.25 4.17
N PRO A 146 3.48 -12.09 4.00
CA PRO A 146 3.91 -11.64 2.69
C PRO A 146 5.09 -12.45 2.18
N THR A 147 5.13 -12.61 0.86
CA THR A 147 6.29 -13.13 0.11
C THR A 147 7.08 -11.99 -0.52
N SER A 148 8.20 -12.31 -1.16
CA SER A 148 8.94 -11.32 -1.97
C SER A 148 8.03 -10.62 -2.98
N PRO A 149 8.23 -9.30 -3.22
CA PRO A 149 7.42 -8.54 -4.17
C PRO A 149 7.57 -9.12 -5.58
N GLN A 150 6.46 -9.21 -6.31
CA GLN A 150 6.45 -9.74 -7.67
C GLN A 150 5.77 -8.75 -8.62
N LYS A 151 6.39 -8.56 -9.79
CA LYS A 151 5.69 -8.04 -10.96
C LYS A 151 4.81 -9.16 -11.49
N LEU A 152 3.50 -9.00 -11.39
CA LEU A 152 2.54 -9.99 -11.86
C LEU A 152 2.03 -9.63 -13.26
N SER A 153 1.71 -10.65 -14.06
CA SER A 153 1.09 -10.43 -15.36
C SER A 153 -0.30 -9.84 -15.16
N THR A 154 -0.63 -8.82 -15.95
CA THR A 154 -1.90 -8.07 -15.87
C THR A 154 -3.07 -8.81 -16.51
N ASN A 155 -3.03 -10.15 -16.52
CA ASN A 155 -4.11 -11.00 -17.02
C ASN A 155 -5.11 -11.31 -15.91
N SER A 156 -6.30 -11.79 -16.29
CA SER A 156 -7.39 -12.11 -15.36
C SER A 156 -7.16 -13.38 -14.53
N GLN A 157 -6.02 -14.06 -14.70
CA GLN A 157 -5.68 -15.24 -13.89
C GLN A 157 -5.10 -14.86 -12.52
N ASN A 158 -4.52 -13.66 -12.40
CA ASN A 158 -3.91 -13.20 -11.15
C ASN A 158 -4.80 -12.23 -10.37
N TYR A 159 -5.67 -11.48 -11.05
CA TYR A 159 -6.44 -10.39 -10.46
C TYR A 159 -7.81 -10.21 -11.13
N GLY A 160 -8.74 -9.63 -10.38
CA GLY A 160 -10.03 -9.17 -10.90
C GLY A 160 -11.05 -10.28 -11.12
N VAL A 161 -12.13 -9.94 -11.82
CA VAL A 161 -13.20 -10.88 -12.15
C VAL A 161 -12.76 -11.74 -13.34
N GLY A 162 -12.84 -13.06 -13.20
CA GLY A 162 -12.35 -14.01 -14.20
C GLY A 162 -12.36 -15.44 -13.67
N ILE A 163 -11.73 -16.35 -14.41
CA ILE A 163 -11.65 -17.77 -14.04
C ILE A 163 -10.65 -17.90 -12.88
N LEU A 164 -11.18 -18.15 -11.69
CA LEU A 164 -10.43 -18.73 -10.58
C LEU A 164 -10.14 -20.18 -10.95
N SER A 165 -8.98 -20.47 -11.55
CA SER A 165 -8.62 -21.88 -11.78
C SER A 165 -8.48 -22.54 -10.40
N SER A 166 -9.33 -23.53 -10.12
CA SER A 166 -9.09 -24.45 -9.00
C SER A 166 -7.72 -25.10 -9.22
N LYS A 167 -6.82 -24.97 -8.24
CA LYS A 167 -5.66 -25.85 -8.16
C LYS A 167 -6.12 -27.26 -7.84
#